data_AF-A0A4R2H0P2-F1
#
_entry.id   AF-A0A4R2H0P2-F1
#
_cell.length_a   1.000
_cell.length_b   1.000
_cell.length_c   1.000
_cell.angle_alpha   90.00
_cell.angle_beta   90.00
_cell.angle_gamma   90.00
#
_symmetry.space_group_name_H-M   'P 1'
#
loop_
_entity.id
_entity.type
_entity.pdbx_description
1 polymer ?
#
loop_
_entity_poly.entity_id
_entity_poly.type
_entity_poly.pdbx_seq_one_letter_code
_entity_poly.pdbx_strand_id
1 'polypeptide(L)'
;MSLLTRKTLFTIATGVFVAGIAAMVFMQDAADIFWVDNSVVSDTPTRELYPSEKAALAKSLSPGLNDPDSVQWRWLPLNMQTFEKGQGRYCGYLNARDGGGNYLGFQPFLAAVRTARKEIRSGELALVATDAEALQVVKRMCAQSGYALP
;
A
#
# COMPACT_ATOMS: atom_id res chain seq x y z
N MET A 1 -15.77 29.49 -37.53
CA MET A 1 -16.74 30.40 -38.15
C MET A 1 -18.09 29.70 -38.24
N SER A 2 -19.13 30.35 -37.71
CA SER A 2 -20.59 30.09 -37.83
C SER A 2 -21.14 28.79 -37.23
N LEU A 3 -21.71 28.80 -36.01
CA LEU A 3 -23.08 29.22 -35.61
C LEU A 3 -24.20 28.30 -36.14
N LEU A 4 -24.66 27.38 -35.29
CA LEU A 4 -25.94 26.69 -35.43
C LEU A 4 -26.66 26.63 -34.06
N THR A 5 -27.70 27.47 -33.97
CA THR A 5 -29.07 27.15 -33.50
C THR A 5 -29.39 27.04 -32.01
N ARG A 6 -29.92 28.17 -31.49
CA ARG A 6 -31.15 28.35 -30.67
C ARG A 6 -31.73 27.10 -29.97
N LYS A 7 -31.78 27.14 -28.63
CA LYS A 7 -32.88 26.58 -27.82
C LYS A 7 -33.24 27.52 -26.65
N THR A 8 -34.31 28.26 -26.89
CA THR A 8 -35.45 28.61 -26.03
C THR A 8 -35.28 28.66 -24.50
N LEU A 9 -35.49 29.87 -23.95
CA LEU A 9 -35.76 30.19 -22.54
C LEU A 9 -37.09 29.58 -22.04
N PHE A 10 -37.26 29.65 -20.71
CA PHE A 10 -38.46 30.05 -19.91
C PHE A 10 -38.55 29.16 -18.67
N THR A 11 -38.81 29.56 -17.42
CA THR A 11 -38.81 30.82 -16.65
C THR A 11 -38.96 30.35 -15.21
N ILE A 12 -38.23 30.98 -14.28
CA ILE A 12 -38.18 30.66 -12.86
C ILE A 12 -39.49 31.11 -12.20
N ALA A 13 -40.22 30.19 -11.54
CA ALA A 13 -41.34 30.53 -10.68
C ALA A 13 -40.89 30.52 -9.21
N THR A 14 -40.79 31.72 -8.65
CA THR A 14 -40.62 32.00 -7.23
C THR A 14 -41.91 31.69 -6.46
N GLY A 15 -41.79 31.00 -5.33
CA GLY A 15 -42.87 30.83 -4.35
C GLY A 15 -42.30 30.57 -2.97
N VAL A 16 -42.16 31.62 -2.17
CA VAL A 16 -41.84 31.58 -0.74
C VAL A 16 -43.12 31.21 0.02
N PHE A 17 -43.08 30.17 0.86
CA PHE A 17 -44.11 29.90 1.86
C PHE A 17 -43.52 29.90 3.27
N VAL A 18 -44.28 30.55 4.15
CA VAL A 18 -43.97 30.97 5.52
C VAL A 18 -44.10 29.79 6.51
N ALA A 19 -43.32 29.88 7.60
CA ALA A 19 -43.20 28.95 8.72
C ALA A 19 -44.52 28.45 9.36
N GLY A 20 -44.51 27.21 9.85
CA GLY A 20 -45.53 26.67 10.76
C GLY A 20 -45.37 25.16 11.00
N ILE A 21 -45.24 24.79 12.27
CA ILE A 21 -44.85 23.48 12.81
C ILE A 21 -45.99 22.45 12.68
N ALA A 22 -45.70 21.21 12.22
CA ALA A 22 -46.31 19.97 12.72
C ALA A 22 -45.63 18.75 12.09
N ALA A 23 -45.18 17.83 12.94
CA ALA A 23 -44.62 16.54 12.56
C ALA A 23 -45.63 15.71 11.74
N MET A 24 -45.20 15.19 10.59
CA MET A 24 -45.74 13.93 10.06
C MET A 24 -44.58 13.13 9.48
N VAL A 25 -44.33 12.01 10.16
CA VAL A 25 -43.50 10.90 9.74
C VAL A 25 -44.05 10.38 8.42
N PHE A 26 -43.31 10.53 7.33
CA PHE A 26 -43.56 9.74 6.12
C PHE A 26 -42.65 8.52 6.18
N MET A 27 -43.27 7.42 6.60
CA MET A 27 -42.74 6.06 6.54
C MET A 27 -43.09 5.50 5.16
N GLN A 28 -42.06 5.21 4.35
CA GLN A 28 -42.11 4.53 3.06
C GLN A 28 -40.65 4.36 2.59
N ASP A 29 -40.13 3.25 2.09
CA ASP A 29 -40.59 1.87 1.94
C ASP A 29 -39.36 1.05 1.53
N ALA A 30 -39.47 -0.26 1.62
CA ALA A 30 -38.58 -1.28 1.03
C ALA A 30 -37.15 -1.41 1.59
N ALA A 31 -37.00 -2.47 2.37
CA ALA A 31 -35.73 -3.13 2.63
C ALA A 31 -35.13 -3.71 1.34
N ASP A 32 -34.33 -2.91 0.63
CA ASP A 32 -33.23 -3.44 -0.16
C ASP A 32 -31.98 -3.36 0.71
N ILE A 33 -31.84 -4.35 1.60
CA ILE A 33 -30.55 -4.65 2.23
C ILE A 33 -29.65 -5.13 1.10
N PHE A 34 -28.94 -4.19 0.48
CA PHE A 34 -27.80 -4.49 -0.35
C PHE A 34 -26.76 -5.13 0.57
N TRP A 35 -26.72 -6.46 0.57
CA TRP A 35 -25.61 -7.22 1.11
C TRP A 35 -24.38 -6.76 0.32
N VAL A 36 -23.65 -5.79 0.86
CA VAL A 36 -22.27 -5.52 0.44
C VAL A 36 -21.52 -6.79 0.77
N ASP A 37 -21.32 -7.63 -0.24
CA ASP A 37 -20.35 -8.72 -0.16
C ASP A 37 -18.98 -8.06 0.04
N ASN A 38 -18.58 -7.93 1.31
CA ASN A 38 -17.30 -7.35 1.69
C ASN A 38 -16.18 -8.40 1.61
N SER A 39 -16.35 -9.44 0.76
CA SER A 39 -15.36 -10.47 0.52
C SER A 39 -14.73 -10.32 -0.86
N VAL A 40 -14.32 -9.10 -1.22
CA VAL A 40 -13.13 -8.97 -2.07
C VAL A 40 -11.94 -9.38 -1.21
N VAL A 41 -11.79 -10.69 -1.00
CA VAL A 41 -10.47 -11.27 -0.78
C VAL A 41 -9.73 -10.93 -2.07
N SER A 42 -8.99 -9.82 -2.03
CA SER A 42 -8.00 -9.53 -3.04
C SER A 42 -7.03 -10.70 -2.95
N ASP A 43 -7.28 -11.75 -3.73
CA ASP A 43 -6.34 -12.85 -3.98
C ASP A 43 -5.23 -12.25 -4.85
N THR A 44 -4.50 -11.34 -4.22
CA THR A 44 -3.34 -10.74 -4.80
C THR A 44 -2.35 -11.88 -4.95
N PRO A 45 -1.89 -12.21 -6.16
CA PRO A 45 -0.99 -13.33 -6.35
C PRO A 45 0.31 -13.04 -5.62
N THR A 46 0.39 -13.51 -4.39
CA THR A 46 1.59 -13.51 -3.56
C THR A 46 2.33 -14.81 -3.80
N ARG A 47 3.65 -14.74 -3.90
CA ARG A 47 4.49 -15.93 -4.01
C ARG A 47 5.70 -15.84 -3.09
N GLU A 48 6.21 -16.97 -2.66
CA GLU A 48 7.51 -17.01 -2.00
C GLU A 48 8.62 -16.50 -2.93
N LEU A 49 9.63 -15.86 -2.33
CA LEU A 49 10.85 -15.51 -3.06
C LEU A 49 11.65 -16.78 -3.38
N TYR A 50 12.13 -16.84 -4.62
CA TYR A 50 13.06 -17.89 -5.04
C TYR A 50 14.40 -17.74 -4.32
N PRO A 51 15.18 -18.83 -4.17
CA PRO A 51 16.49 -18.77 -3.54
C PRO A 51 17.44 -17.75 -4.20
N SER A 52 17.39 -17.63 -5.53
CA SER A 52 18.17 -16.65 -6.30
C SER A 52 17.81 -15.20 -5.98
N GLU A 53 16.51 -14.92 -5.75
CA GLU A 53 16.03 -13.59 -5.39
C GLU A 53 16.43 -13.22 -3.96
N LYS A 54 16.32 -14.16 -3.01
CA LYS A 54 16.77 -13.98 -1.63
C LYS A 54 18.28 -13.65 -1.60
N ALA A 55 19.07 -14.36 -2.38
CA ALA A 55 20.51 -14.11 -2.50
C ALA A 55 20.81 -12.75 -3.15
N ALA A 56 20.09 -12.39 -4.22
CA ALA A 56 20.26 -11.09 -4.88
C ALA A 56 19.89 -9.92 -3.96
N LEU A 57 18.77 -10.03 -3.23
CA LEU A 57 18.35 -9.05 -2.25
C LEU A 57 19.36 -8.92 -1.12
N ALA A 58 19.74 -10.02 -0.45
CA ALA A 58 20.73 -9.97 0.62
C ALA A 58 22.01 -9.27 0.17
N LYS A 59 22.55 -9.64 -1.00
CA LYS A 59 23.73 -8.99 -1.57
C LYS A 59 23.55 -7.49 -1.82
N SER A 60 22.38 -7.07 -2.31
CA SER A 60 22.12 -5.67 -2.67
C SER A 60 21.68 -4.79 -1.50
N LEU A 61 21.08 -5.37 -0.46
CA LEU A 61 20.55 -4.63 0.69
C LEU A 61 21.54 -4.58 1.86
N SER A 62 22.50 -5.50 1.95
CA SER A 62 23.53 -5.49 2.99
C SER A 62 24.50 -4.30 2.97
N PRO A 63 24.89 -3.71 1.82
CA PRO A 63 25.80 -2.56 1.81
C PRO A 63 25.28 -1.39 2.65
N GLY A 64 26.13 -0.85 3.51
CA GLY A 64 25.78 0.24 4.43
C GLY A 64 25.25 -0.21 5.79
N LEU A 65 24.98 -1.51 5.98
CA LEU A 65 24.73 -2.09 7.30
C LEU A 65 26.05 -2.43 8.00
N ASN A 66 26.04 -2.40 9.34
CA ASN A 66 27.18 -2.93 10.10
C ASN A 66 27.22 -4.45 9.97
N ASP A 67 28.42 -4.99 9.73
CA ASP A 67 28.65 -6.42 9.54
C ASP A 67 27.70 -7.03 8.47
N PRO A 68 27.85 -6.61 7.19
CA PRO A 68 26.90 -6.91 6.12
C PRO A 68 26.70 -8.41 5.85
N ASP A 69 27.67 -9.24 6.21
CA ASP A 69 27.65 -10.69 6.00
C ASP A 69 26.89 -11.44 7.11
N SER A 70 26.67 -10.81 8.27
CA SER A 70 25.98 -11.38 9.43
C SER A 70 24.49 -11.01 9.52
N VAL A 71 23.97 -10.26 8.55
CA VAL A 71 22.58 -9.78 8.54
C VAL A 71 21.62 -10.95 8.39
N GLN A 72 20.65 -11.04 9.30
CA GLN A 72 19.60 -12.06 9.24
C GLN A 72 18.37 -11.48 8.58
N TRP A 73 17.77 -12.23 7.66
CA TRP A 73 16.63 -11.78 6.88
C TRP A 73 15.38 -12.61 7.15
N ARG A 74 14.24 -11.94 7.33
CA ARG A 74 12.91 -12.56 7.23
C ARG A 74 12.20 -11.98 6.02
N TRP A 75 12.14 -12.79 4.98
CA TRP A 75 11.49 -12.45 3.73
C TRP A 75 9.98 -12.62 3.85
N LEU A 76 9.23 -11.66 3.30
CA LEU A 76 7.79 -11.78 3.14
C LEU A 76 7.47 -12.29 1.73
N PRO A 77 6.29 -12.87 1.52
CA PRO A 77 5.83 -13.21 0.18
C PRO A 77 5.87 -11.99 -0.74
N LEU A 78 6.35 -12.18 -1.96
CA LEU A 78 6.37 -11.16 -2.99
C LEU A 78 4.95 -10.86 -3.45
N ASN A 79 4.52 -9.61 -3.32
CA ASN A 79 3.26 -9.13 -3.89
C ASN A 79 3.52 -8.60 -5.31
N MET A 80 3.15 -9.36 -6.34
CA MET A 80 3.44 -8.98 -7.73
C MET A 80 2.64 -7.77 -8.24
N GLN A 81 1.56 -7.36 -7.58
CA GLN A 81 0.73 -6.23 -8.01
C GLN A 81 1.41 -4.87 -7.80
N THR A 82 2.43 -4.80 -6.96
CA THR A 82 3.13 -3.55 -6.63
C THR A 82 4.29 -3.23 -7.56
N PHE A 83 4.45 -4.01 -8.62
CA PHE A 83 5.56 -3.89 -9.55
C PHE A 83 5.10 -3.30 -10.88
N GLU A 84 5.52 -2.06 -11.13
CA GLU A 84 5.26 -1.37 -12.38
C GLU A 84 6.56 -1.19 -13.16
N LYS A 85 6.54 -1.50 -14.46
CA LYS A 85 7.66 -1.23 -15.39
C LYS A 85 9.02 -1.75 -14.90
N GLY A 86 9.04 -2.91 -14.22
CA GLY A 86 10.26 -3.52 -13.72
C GLY A 86 10.81 -2.91 -12.44
N GLN A 87 10.00 -2.12 -11.72
CA GLN A 87 10.37 -1.52 -10.43
C GLN A 87 9.23 -1.68 -9.43
N GLY A 88 9.55 -1.73 -8.15
CA GLY A 88 8.53 -1.84 -7.10
C GLY A 88 9.09 -1.59 -5.71
N ARG A 89 8.21 -1.68 -4.74
CA ARG A 89 8.55 -1.65 -3.32
C ARG A 89 8.44 -3.05 -2.75
N TYR A 90 9.37 -3.40 -1.87
CA TYR A 90 9.39 -4.68 -1.18
C TYR A 90 9.63 -4.45 0.32
N CYS A 91 8.91 -5.22 1.14
CA CYS A 91 8.97 -5.12 2.59
C CYS A 91 9.39 -6.45 3.21
N GLY A 92 10.06 -6.37 4.35
CA GLY A 92 10.48 -7.53 5.12
C GLY A 92 11.05 -7.12 6.46
N TYR A 93 11.78 -8.02 7.09
CA TYR A 93 12.53 -7.71 8.31
C TYR A 93 13.99 -8.06 8.15
N LEU A 94 14.84 -7.25 8.74
CA LEU A 94 16.26 -7.50 8.87
C LEU A 94 16.65 -7.42 10.34
N ASN A 95 17.66 -8.19 10.72
CA ASN A 95 18.31 -8.09 12.02
C ASN A 95 19.80 -7.94 11.77
N ALA A 96 20.27 -6.69 11.83
CA ALA A 96 21.66 -6.32 11.68
C ALA A 96 22.29 -6.10 13.05
N ARG A 97 23.63 -6.13 13.09
CA ARG A 97 24.38 -5.80 14.31
C ARG A 97 24.52 -4.28 14.45
N ASP A 98 24.71 -3.81 15.67
CA ASP A 98 25.24 -2.47 15.92
C ASP A 98 26.77 -2.44 15.72
N GLY A 99 27.38 -1.26 15.90
CA GLY A 99 28.84 -1.12 15.84
C GLY A 99 29.60 -1.88 16.94
N GLY A 100 28.91 -2.35 17.98
CA GLY A 100 29.45 -3.20 19.05
C GLY A 100 29.28 -4.70 18.81
N GLY A 101 28.66 -5.09 17.69
CA GLY A 101 28.42 -6.49 17.32
C GLY A 101 27.17 -7.12 17.92
N ASN A 102 26.29 -6.36 18.60
CA ASN A 102 25.04 -6.91 19.13
C ASN A 102 23.92 -6.82 18.11
N TYR A 103 23.07 -7.85 18.03
CA TYR A 103 21.87 -7.81 17.19
C TYR A 103 20.83 -6.85 17.76
N LEU A 104 20.30 -5.98 16.90
CA LEU A 104 19.29 -4.97 17.25
C LEU A 104 17.87 -5.56 17.36
N GLY A 105 17.69 -6.82 16.93
CA GLY A 105 16.39 -7.45 16.77
C GLY A 105 15.84 -7.26 15.35
N PHE A 106 14.76 -7.98 15.03
CA PHE A 106 14.14 -7.89 13.71
C PHE A 106 13.40 -6.56 13.55
N GLN A 107 13.95 -5.69 12.72
CA GLN A 107 13.39 -4.40 12.36
C GLN A 107 12.75 -4.49 10.97
N PRO A 108 11.53 -3.96 10.79
CA PRO A 108 10.92 -3.90 9.47
C PRO A 108 11.67 -2.92 8.58
N PHE A 109 11.78 -3.26 7.30
CA PHE A 109 12.40 -2.40 6.29
C PHE A 109 11.50 -2.24 5.08
N LEU A 110 11.75 -1.15 4.36
CA LEU A 110 11.24 -0.87 3.03
C LEU A 110 12.43 -0.81 2.06
N ALA A 111 12.34 -1.55 0.95
CA ALA A 111 13.31 -1.51 -0.13
C ALA A 111 12.67 -1.10 -1.44
N ALA A 112 13.40 -0.33 -2.24
CA ALA A 112 13.11 -0.18 -3.66
C ALA A 112 13.76 -1.34 -4.40
N VAL A 113 13.04 -2.01 -5.28
CA VAL A 113 13.51 -3.22 -5.96
C VAL A 113 13.31 -3.14 -7.47
N ARG A 114 14.25 -3.71 -8.22
CA ARG A 114 14.18 -3.86 -9.67
C ARG A 114 13.86 -5.30 -10.02
N THR A 115 12.94 -5.47 -10.96
CA THR A 115 12.50 -6.78 -11.43
C THR A 115 12.76 -6.98 -12.92
N ALA A 116 13.02 -8.23 -13.30
CA ALA A 116 13.07 -8.66 -14.69
C ALA A 116 12.41 -10.03 -14.80
N ARG A 117 11.49 -10.18 -15.77
CA ARG A 117 10.68 -11.40 -15.95
C ARG A 117 9.93 -11.81 -14.67
N LYS A 118 9.36 -10.83 -13.96
CA LYS A 118 8.60 -11.03 -12.70
C LYS A 118 9.43 -11.58 -11.52
N GLU A 119 10.76 -11.50 -11.62
CA GLU A 119 11.68 -11.86 -10.54
C GLU A 119 12.50 -10.64 -10.10
N ILE A 120 12.78 -10.54 -8.80
CA ILE A 120 13.67 -9.52 -8.26
C ILE A 120 15.11 -9.79 -8.69
N ARG A 121 15.78 -8.73 -9.17
CA ARG A 121 17.19 -8.77 -9.59
C ARG A 121 18.12 -7.98 -8.67
N SER A 122 17.61 -6.93 -8.04
CA SER A 122 18.35 -6.11 -7.08
C SER A 122 17.39 -5.24 -6.28
N GLY A 123 17.89 -4.67 -5.18
CA GLY A 123 17.21 -3.63 -4.45
C GLY A 123 18.15 -2.67 -3.76
N GLU A 124 17.57 -1.69 -3.10
CA GLU A 124 18.24 -0.70 -2.27
C GLU A 124 17.35 -0.45 -1.04
N LEU A 125 17.96 -0.42 0.15
CA LEU A 125 17.25 -0.07 1.37
C LEU A 125 16.80 1.38 1.29
N ALA A 126 15.49 1.61 1.31
CA ALA A 126 14.92 2.95 1.34
C ALA A 126 14.75 3.44 2.78
N LEU A 127 14.33 2.55 3.68
CA LEU A 127 14.15 2.87 5.10
C LEU A 127 14.21 1.60 5.96
N VAL A 128 14.81 1.71 7.15
CA VAL A 128 14.75 0.69 8.21
C VAL A 128 14.10 1.33 9.43
N ALA A 129 13.12 0.67 10.03
CA ALA A 129 12.42 1.19 11.20
C ALA A 129 13.25 1.00 12.46
N THR A 130 14.08 1.99 12.80
CA THR A 130 14.93 1.98 13.99
C THR A 130 14.25 2.55 15.25
N ASP A 131 13.17 3.31 15.06
CA ASP A 131 12.40 3.95 16.12
C ASP A 131 10.89 3.93 15.80
N ALA A 132 10.08 4.47 16.72
CA ALA A 132 8.63 4.45 16.59
C ALA A 132 8.10 5.29 15.42
N GLU A 133 8.76 6.39 15.07
CA GLU A 133 8.33 7.27 13.99
C GLU A 133 8.61 6.62 12.63
N ALA A 134 9.84 6.11 12.45
CA ALA A 134 10.23 5.34 11.29
C ALA A 134 9.37 4.08 11.12
N LEU A 135 8.99 3.41 12.22
CA LEU A 135 8.07 2.28 12.19
C LEU A 135 6.71 2.64 11.58
N GLN A 136 6.12 3.78 11.97
CA GLN A 136 4.83 4.21 11.40
C GLN A 136 4.94 4.49 9.90
N VAL A 137 6.06 5.08 9.46
CA VAL A 137 6.32 5.36 8.04
C VAL A 137 6.48 4.05 7.26
N VAL A 138 7.32 3.13 7.73
CA VAL A 138 7.53 1.82 7.08
C VAL A 138 6.21 1.05 7.02
N LYS A 139 5.45 0.97 8.12
CA LYS A 139 4.13 0.32 8.15
C LYS A 139 3.19 0.88 7.10
N ARG A 140 3.08 2.21 7.01
CA ARG A 140 2.20 2.87 6.03
C ARG A 140 2.62 2.58 4.60
N MET A 141 3.91 2.70 4.29
CA MET A 141 4.41 2.49 2.93
C MET A 141 4.33 1.02 2.49
N CYS A 142 4.55 0.10 3.43
CA CYS A 142 4.39 -1.33 3.22
C CYS A 142 2.91 -1.69 3.01
N ALA A 143 1.99 -1.13 3.78
CA ALA A 143 0.55 -1.33 3.58
C ALA A 143 0.07 -0.82 2.21
N GLN A 144 0.56 0.32 1.74
CA GLN A 144 0.32 0.81 0.37
C GLN A 144 0.84 -0.13 -0.71
N SER A 145 1.81 -0.98 -0.35
CA SER A 145 2.39 -2.01 -1.21
C SER A 145 1.80 -3.40 -0.87
N GLY A 146 0.64 -3.46 -0.23
CA GLY A 146 -0.07 -4.71 0.08
C GLY A 146 0.63 -5.61 1.11
N TYR A 147 1.51 -5.06 1.94
CA TYR A 147 2.14 -5.76 3.07
C TYR A 147 1.51 -5.32 4.40
N ALA A 148 0.98 -6.28 5.15
CA ALA A 148 0.55 -6.06 6.53
C ALA A 148 1.69 -6.39 7.50
N LEU A 149 2.35 -5.37 8.03
CA LEU A 149 3.33 -5.53 9.11
C LEU A 149 2.61 -5.41 10.47
N PRO A 150 2.89 -6.29 11.46
CA PRO A 150 2.30 -6.26 12.78
C PRO A 150 2.75 -5.01 13.56
#